data_AF-A0A6L9MRC9-F1
#
_entry.id   AF-A0A6L9MRC9-F1
#
_cell.length_a   1.000
_cell.length_b   1.000
_cell.length_c   1.000
_cell.angle_alpha   90.00
_cell.angle_beta   90.00
_cell.angle_gamma   90.00
#
_symmetry.space_group_name_H-M   'P 1'
#
loop_
_entity.id
_entity.type
_entity.pdbx_description
1 polymer ?
#
loop_
_entity_poly.entity_id
_entity_poly.type
_entity_poly.pdbx_seq_one_letter_code
_entity_poly.pdbx_strand_id
1 'polypeptide(L)' 'MMETQSSVHLSCFIEAIALAKHEQCETRDELKALLEQKGYKDTVASHAVKEISPQYLAAS' A
#
# COMPACT_ATOMS: atom_id res chain seq x y z
N MET A 1 -21.84 -6.49 5.76
CA MET A 1 -20.79 -6.69 4.73
C MET A 1 -19.45 -6.12 5.19
N MET A 2 -18.97 -6.47 6.39
CA MET A 2 -17.71 -5.94 6.95
C MET A 2 -16.49 -6.82 6.62
N GLU A 3 -16.68 -8.13 6.51
CA GLU A 3 -15.57 -9.07 6.33
C GLU A 3 -14.84 -8.88 5.00
N THR A 4 -15.57 -8.61 3.93
CA THR A 4 -14.99 -8.36 2.60
C THR A 4 -14.14 -7.09 2.59
N GLN A 5 -14.61 -6.02 3.24
CA GLN A 5 -13.85 -4.76 3.33
C GLN A 5 -12.57 -4.95 4.16
N SER A 6 -12.66 -5.63 5.31
CA SER A 6 -11.50 -5.91 6.17
C SER A 6 -10.43 -6.74 5.45
N SER A 7 -10.85 -7.78 4.70
CA SER A 7 -9.92 -8.62 3.93
C SER A 7 -9.19 -7.87 2.82
N VAL A 8 -9.88 -6.95 2.13
CA VAL A 8 -9.30 -6.12 1.06
C VAL A 8 -8.29 -5.11 1.63
N HIS A 9 -8.60 -4.49 2.78
CA HIS A 9 -7.65 -3.59 3.45
C HIS A 9 -6.38 -4.31 3.90
N LEU A 10 -6.51 -5.50 4.49
CA LEU A 10 -5.36 -6.30 4.92
C LEU A 10 -4.51 -6.76 3.73
N SER A 11 -5.14 -7.25 2.66
CA SER A 11 -4.44 -7.69 1.45
C SER A 11 -3.66 -6.54 0.81
N CYS A 12 -4.30 -5.37 0.69
CA CYS A 12 -3.66 -4.16 0.18
C CYS A 12 -2.46 -3.74 1.05
N PHE A 13 -2.59 -3.81 2.38
CA PHE A 13 -1.51 -3.45 3.29
C PHE A 13 -0.30 -4.39 3.19
N ILE A 14 -0.53 -5.70 3.11
CA ILE A 14 0.55 -6.69 2.92
C ILE A 14 1.28 -6.43 1.60
N GLU A 15 0.53 -6.18 0.53
CA GLU A 15 1.11 -5.92 -0.79
C GLU A 15 1.86 -4.59 -0.84
N ALA A 16 1.37 -3.57 -0.13
CA ALA A 16 2.07 -2.30 0.02
C ALA A 16 3.43 -2.47 0.74
N ILE A 17 3.52 -3.32 1.76
CA ILE A 17 4.81 -3.65 2.42
C ILE A 17 5.75 -4.37 1.45
N ALA A 18 5.23 -5.32 0.66
CA ALA A 18 6.03 -6.06 -0.31
C ALA A 18 6.59 -5.12 -1.39
N LEU A 19 5.77 -4.25 -1.95
CA LEU A 19 6.18 -3.25 -2.94
C LEU A 19 7.22 -2.28 -2.38
N ALA A 20 6.98 -1.72 -1.18
CA ALA A 20 7.92 -0.80 -0.55
C ALA A 20 9.31 -1.43 -0.35
N LYS A 21 9.36 -2.73 0.00
CA LYS A 21 10.61 -3.47 0.20
C LYS A 21 11.31 -3.91 -1.08
N HIS A 22 10.56 -4.27 -2.13
CA HIS A 22 11.12 -4.94 -3.31
C HIS A 22 11.25 -4.03 -4.54
N GLU A 23 10.38 -3.03 -4.69
CA GLU A 23 10.37 -2.17 -5.87
C GLU A 23 11.02 -0.80 -5.64
N GLN A 24 11.66 -0.57 -4.48
CA GLN A 24 12.30 0.70 -4.13
C GLN A 24 11.35 1.90 -4.31
N CYS A 25 10.20 1.88 -3.64
CA CYS A 25 9.35 3.07 -3.58
C CYS A 25 10.01 4.11 -2.67
N GLU A 26 10.31 5.30 -3.20
CA GLU A 26 10.89 6.41 -2.43
C GLU A 26 9.78 7.17 -1.69
N THR A 27 8.56 7.18 -2.24
CA THR A 27 7.45 7.94 -1.68
C THR A 27 6.18 7.13 -1.47
N ARG A 28 5.32 7.64 -0.58
CA ARG A 28 3.96 7.08 -0.40
C ARG A 28 3.08 7.24 -1.64
N ASP A 29 3.31 8.29 -2.43
CA ASP A 29 2.52 8.56 -3.64
C ASP A 29 2.85 7.56 -4.76
N GLU A 30 4.13 7.22 -4.94
CA GLU A 30 4.55 6.14 -5.83
C GLU A 30 3.97 4.80 -5.40
N LEU A 31 4.08 4.48 -4.11
CA LEU A 31 3.54 3.24 -3.56
C LEU A 31 2.01 3.16 -3.74
N LYS A 32 1.30 4.28 -3.57
CA LYS A 32 -0.14 4.38 -3.81
C LYS A 32 -0.46 4.13 -5.28
N ALA A 33 0.27 4.77 -6.20
CA ALA A 33 0.06 4.60 -7.64
C ALA A 33 0.23 3.13 -8.08
N LEU A 34 1.22 2.41 -7.52
CA LEU A 34 1.42 0.98 -7.81
C LEU A 34 0.26 0.11 -7.30
N LEU A 35 -0.28 0.40 -6.12
CA LEU A 35 -1.46 -0.30 -5.59
C LEU A 35 -2.70 -0.04 -6.47
N GLU A 36 -2.90 1.19 -6.94
CA GLU A 36 -3.99 1.52 -7.85
C GLU A 36 -3.85 0.83 -9.22
N GLN A 37 -2.63 0.75 -9.75
CA GLN A 37 -2.33 -0.02 -10.97
C GLN A 37 -2.64 -1.52 -10.81
N LYS A 38 -2.49 -2.06 -9.59
CA LYS A 38 -2.88 -3.44 -9.24
C LYS A 38 -4.40 -3.62 -9.02
N GLY A 39 -5.19 -2.55 -9.09
CA GLY A 39 -6.65 -2.58 -9.00
C GLY A 39 -7.21 -2.30 -7.61
N TYR A 40 -6.39 -1.89 -6.63
CA TYR A 40 -6.90 -1.40 -5.36
C TYR A 40 -7.58 -0.05 -5.55
N LYS A 41 -8.72 0.17 -4.87
CA LYS A 41 -9.40 1.47 -4.88
C LYS A 41 -8.55 2.52 -4.17
N ASP A 42 -8.62 3.76 -4.63
CA ASP A 42 -7.96 4.93 -4.03
C ASP A 42 -8.10 4.98 -2.51
N THR A 43 -9.29 4.72 -1.96
CA THR A 43 -9.53 4.75 -0.51
C THR A 43 -8.80 3.66 0.26
N VAL A 44 -8.65 2.47 -0.35
CA VAL A 44 -7.95 1.33 0.25
C VAL A 44 -6.44 1.54 0.14
N ALA A 45 -5.96 1.94 -1.03
CA ALA A 45 -4.55 2.24 -1.28
C ALA A 45 -4.07 3.39 -0.39
N SER A 46 -4.83 4.48 -0.30
CA SER A 46 -4.54 5.63 0.56
C SER A 46 -4.48 5.26 2.05
N HIS A 47 -5.31 4.33 2.50
CA HIS A 47 -5.26 3.82 3.87
C HIS A 47 -3.99 2.98 4.09
N ALA A 48 -3.69 2.07 3.17
CA ALA A 48 -2.52 1.20 3.27
C ALA A 48 -1.19 1.98 3.35
N VAL A 49 -1.00 2.98 2.49
CA VAL A 49 0.26 3.75 2.46
C VAL A 49 0.43 4.71 3.65
N LYS A 50 -0.67 5.15 4.28
CA LYS A 50 -0.62 5.98 5.50
C LYS A 50 -0.12 5.18 6.71
N GLU A 51 -0.55 3.92 6.81
CA GLU A 51 -0.16 3.02 7.90
C GLU A 51 1.26 2.45 7.72
N ILE A 52 1.87 2.61 6.55
CA ILE A 52 3.25 2.19 6.31
C ILE A 52 4.23 3.11 7.06
N SER A 53 5.07 2.48 7.88
CA SER A 53 6.21 3.14 8.51
C SER A 53 7.21 3.62 7.45
N PRO A 54 7.73 4.86 7.56
CA PRO A 54 8.72 5.41 6.63
C PRO A 54 9.95 4.52 6.42
N GLN A 55 10.32 3.70 7.41
CA GLN A 55 11.45 2.77 7.34
C GLN A 55 11.33 1.71 6.22
N TYR A 56 10.13 1.51 5.68
CA TYR A 56 9.88 0.56 4.58
C TYR A 56 9.97 1.23 3.21
N LEU A 57 9.89 2.56 3.15
CA LEU A 57 10.17 3.30 1.93
C LEU A 57 11.69 3.36 1.75
N ALA A 58 12.15 3.37 0.51
CA ALA A 58 13.57 3.46 0.20
C ALA A 58 14.15 4.68 0.92
N ALA A 59 15.09 4.42 1.84
CA ALA A 59 15.73 5.44 2.63
C ALA A 59 16.58 6.31 1.69
N SER A 60 16.15 7.55 1.48
CA SER A 60 17.05 8.64 1.07
C SER A 60 17.91 9.07 2.24
#